data_AF-A0A350LVT4-F1
#
_entry.id   AF-A0A350LVT4-F1
#
_cell.length_a   1.000
_cell.length_b   1.000
_cell.length_c   1.000
_cell.angle_alpha   90.00
_cell.angle_beta   90.00
_cell.angle_gamma   90.00
#
_symmetry.space_group_name_H-M   'P 1'
#
loop_
_entity.id
_entity.type
_entity.pdbx_description
1 polymer ?
#
loop_
_entity_poly.entity_id
_entity_poly.type
_entity_poly.pdbx_seq_one_letter_code
_entity_poly.pdbx_strand_id
1 'polypeptide(L)' 'SEEMAAYLQAAVACRLNIVVSGGTGSGKTTTLNALSSFIDNAERILTVEDTAELQLQQAHVGRMETRPPNVEGKGEV' A
#
# COMPACT_ATOMS: atom_id res chain seq x y z
N SER A 1 -8.90 -11.60 14.76
CA SER A 1 -8.85 -11.64 16.24
C SER A 1 -8.27 -10.33 16.74
N GLU A 2 -8.66 -9.89 17.93
CA GLU A 2 -8.15 -8.64 18.51
C GLU A 2 -6.63 -8.69 18.74
N GLU A 3 -6.11 -9.82 19.21
CA GLU A 3 -4.66 -10.03 19.42
C GLU A 3 -3.84 -9.85 18.13
N MET A 4 -4.32 -10.40 17.01
CA MET A 4 -3.63 -10.25 15.72
C MET A 4 -3.67 -8.80 15.23
N ALA A 5 -4.79 -8.11 15.42
CA ALA A 5 -4.90 -6.70 15.06
C ALA A 5 -3.92 -5.84 15.87
N ALA A 6 -3.84 -6.07 17.20
CA ALA A 6 -2.90 -5.37 18.06
C ALA A 6 -1.44 -5.66 17.68
N TYR A 7 -1.11 -6.92 17.36
CA TYR A 7 0.21 -7.30 16.88
C TYR A 7 0.59 -6.57 15.59
N LEU A 8 -0.31 -6.58 14.60
CA LEU A 8 -0.07 -5.93 13.31
C LEU A 8 0.02 -4.41 13.44
N GLN A 9 -0.81 -3.79 14.28
CA GLN A 9 -0.74 -2.37 14.58
C GLN A 9 0.62 -2.01 15.20
N ALA A 10 1.10 -2.79 16.18
CA ALA A 10 2.41 -2.60 16.78
C ALA A 10 3.54 -2.79 15.75
N ALA A 11 3.42 -3.77 14.86
CA ALA A 11 4.40 -4.00 13.80
C ALA A 11 4.50 -2.80 12.82
N VAL A 12 3.36 -2.20 12.44
CA VAL A 12 3.34 -0.97 11.62
C VAL A 12 3.96 0.20 12.38
N ALA A 13 3.55 0.44 13.63
CA ALA A 13 4.08 1.54 14.44
C ALA A 13 5.60 1.43 14.69
N CYS A 14 6.12 0.21 14.79
CA CYS A 14 7.55 -0.07 14.93
C CYS A 14 8.31 -0.10 13.59
N ARG A 15 7.65 0.22 12.46
CA ARG A 15 8.23 0.24 11.10
C ARG A 15 8.88 -1.08 10.70
N LEU A 16 8.28 -2.19 11.10
CA LEU A 16 8.72 -3.51 10.65
C LEU A 16 8.36 -3.71 9.17
N ASN A 17 9.21 -4.46 8.46
CA ASN A 17 8.89 -4.86 7.10
C ASN A 17 7.78 -5.93 7.14
N ILE A 18 6.66 -5.67 6.46
CA ILE A 18 5.51 -6.57 6.41
C ILE A 18 5.25 -6.97 4.96
N VAL A 19 5.13 -8.28 4.71
CA VAL A 19 4.72 -8.82 3.40
C VAL A 19 3.36 -9.49 3.56
N VAL A 20 2.35 -9.00 2.83
CA VAL A 20 1.02 -9.61 2.76
C VAL A 20 0.97 -10.53 1.55
N SER A 21 0.84 -11.84 1.78
CA SER A 21 0.85 -12.87 0.73
C SER A 21 -0.44 -13.69 0.70
N GLY A 22 -0.70 -14.37 -0.41
CA GLY A 22 -1.94 -15.13 -0.65
C GLY A 22 -2.32 -15.21 -2.14
N GLY A 23 -3.28 -16.07 -2.46
CA GLY A 23 -3.78 -16.26 -3.83
C GLY A 23 -4.45 -15.01 -4.43
N THR A 24 -4.74 -15.03 -5.73
CA THR A 24 -5.53 -13.97 -6.38
C THR A 24 -6.91 -13.87 -5.72
N GLY A 25 -7.38 -12.64 -5.46
CA GLY A 25 -8.67 -12.41 -4.81
C GLY A 25 -8.72 -12.70 -3.30
N SER A 26 -7.61 -13.07 -2.65
CA SER A 26 -7.59 -13.38 -1.21
C SER A 26 -7.60 -12.15 -0.28
N GLY A 27 -7.79 -10.94 -0.82
CA GLY A 27 -7.85 -9.70 -0.03
C GLY A 27 -6.51 -9.08 0.38
N LYS A 28 -5.39 -9.38 -0.32
CA LYS A 28 -4.07 -8.82 0.01
C LYS A 28 -4.06 -7.28 0.01
N THR A 29 -4.53 -6.67 -1.06
CA THR A 29 -4.59 -5.19 -1.18
C THR A 29 -5.53 -4.59 -0.14
N THR A 30 -6.65 -5.27 0.14
CA THR A 30 -7.58 -4.86 1.20
C THR A 30 -6.92 -4.85 2.57
N THR A 31 -6.18 -5.90 2.91
CA THR A 31 -5.41 -5.98 4.16
C THR A 31 -4.34 -4.90 4.22
N LEU A 32 -3.63 -4.64 3.12
CA LEU A 32 -2.60 -3.59 3.09
C LEU A 32 -3.22 -2.20 3.29
N ASN A 33 -4.36 -1.90 2.69
CA ASN A 33 -5.13 -0.67 2.92
C ASN A 33 -5.61 -0.54 4.37
N ALA A 34 -6.02 -1.64 5.02
CA ALA A 34 -6.38 -1.59 6.43
C ALA A 34 -5.18 -1.30 7.32
N LEU A 35 -4.04 -1.96 7.08
CA LEU A 35 -2.80 -1.75 7.82
C LEU A 35 -2.23 -0.35 7.62
N SER A 36 -2.39 0.24 6.43
CA SER A 36 -1.89 1.58 6.14
C SER A 36 -2.55 2.65 7.00
N SER A 37 -3.76 2.42 7.53
CA SER A 37 -4.42 3.33 8.48
C SER A 37 -3.67 3.50 9.81
N PHE A 38 -2.75 2.58 10.14
CA PHE A 38 -1.92 2.65 11.34
C PHE A 38 -0.59 3.39 11.14
N ILE A 39 -0.26 3.82 9.92
CA ILE A 39 0.93 4.61 9.65
C ILE A 39 0.71 6.04 10.15
N ASP A 40 1.64 6.57 10.95
CA ASP A 40 1.57 7.92 11.52
C ASP A 40 1.52 9.00 10.43
N ASN A 41 0.74 10.07 10.66
CA ASN A 41 0.53 11.15 9.68
C ASN A 41 1.79 11.98 9.38
N ALA A 42 2.81 11.93 10.24
CA ALA A 42 4.09 12.59 10.01
C ALA A 42 5.00 11.82 9.04
N GLU A 43 4.66 10.57 8.70
CA GLU A 43 5.45 9.77 7.78
C GLU A 43 5.22 10.17 6.31
N ARG A 44 6.28 10.03 5.51
CA ARG A 44 6.21 10.22 4.06
C ARG A 44 6.14 8.85 3.40
N ILE A 45 5.13 8.65 2.57
CA ILE A 45 4.84 7.35 1.98
C ILE A 45 4.96 7.45 0.46
N LEU A 46 5.61 6.47 -0.15
CA LEU A 46 5.67 6.30 -1.59
C LEU A 46 4.97 4.99 -1.95
N THR A 47 3.92 5.05 -2.77
CA THR A 47 3.32 3.85 -3.37
C THR A 47 3.87 3.68 -4.77
N VAL A 48 4.12 2.43 -5.17
CA VAL A 48 4.56 2.05 -6.51
C VAL A 48 3.69 0.87 -6.94
N GLU A 49 2.83 1.09 -7.92
CA GLU A 49 1.82 0.12 -8.34
C GLU A 49 1.71 0.08 -9.88
N ASP A 50 1.41 -1.08 -10.45
CA ASP A 50 1.08 -1.16 -11.88
C ASP A 50 -0.31 -0.59 -12.18
N THR A 51 -1.24 -0.78 -11.26
CA THR A 51 -2.56 -0.16 -11.25
C THR A 51 -2.81 0.33 -9.84
N ALA A 52 -3.10 1.62 -9.68
CA ALA A 52 -3.29 2.22 -8.37
C ALA A 52 -4.54 1.67 -7.67
N GLU A 53 -4.34 0.85 -6.63
CA GLU A 53 -5.41 0.30 -5.79
C GLU A 53 -5.35 0.85 -4.35
N LEU A 54 -4.16 1.26 -3.89
CA LEU A 54 -3.98 1.74 -2.52
C LEU A 54 -4.58 3.13 -2.28
N GLN A 55 -5.32 3.26 -1.18
CA GLN A 55 -6.05 4.47 -0.78
C GLN A 55 -5.59 4.95 0.60
N LEU A 56 -4.33 5.34 0.69
CA LEU A 56 -3.73 5.89 1.91
C LEU A 56 -4.31 7.29 2.23
N GLN A 57 -4.58 7.54 3.51
CA GLN A 57 -5.23 8.77 4.00
C GLN A 57 -4.25 9.79 4.59
N GLN A 58 -2.97 9.44 4.69
CA GLN A 58 -1.93 10.32 5.21
C GLN A 58 -1.73 11.55 4.32
N ALA A 59 -1.29 12.66 4.91
CA ALA A 59 -1.09 13.92 4.20
C ALA A 59 0.06 13.88 3.18
N HIS A 60 1.08 13.03 3.40
CA HIS A 60 2.32 13.00 2.61
C HIS A 60 2.47 11.69 1.82
N VAL A 61 1.60 11.49 0.83
CA VAL A 61 1.62 10.31 -0.04
C VAL A 61 2.03 10.69 -1.47
N GLY A 62 3.20 10.20 -1.91
CA GLY A 62 3.60 10.19 -3.32
C GLY A 62 3.11 8.91 -3.97
N ARG A 63 2.39 9.01 -5.09
CA ARG A 63 1.92 7.85 -5.86
C ARG A 63 2.71 7.73 -7.14
N MET A 64 3.32 6.57 -7.36
CA MET A 64 3.94 6.18 -8.62
C MET A 64 3.10 5.05 -9.21
N GLU A 65 2.64 5.25 -10.44
CA GLU A 65 1.89 4.26 -11.18
C GLU A 65 2.58 4.03 -12.51
N THR A 66 2.72 2.77 -12.92
CA THR A 66 3.24 2.42 -14.25
C THR A 66 2.36 3.08 -15.30
N ARG A 67 2.95 3.81 -16.25
CA ARG A 67 2.20 4.37 -17.38
C ARG A 67 2.39 3.44 -18.57
N PRO A 68 1.37 2.66 -18.98
CA PRO A 68 1.48 1.87 -20.20
C PRO A 68 1.63 2.81 -21.42
N PRO A 69 2.24 2.32 -22.52
CA PRO A 69 2.35 3.11 -23.73
C PRO A 69 0.97 3.56 -24.22
N ASN A 70 0.90 4.78 -24.74
CA ASN A 70 -0.30 5.29 -25.39
C ASN A 70 -0.63 4.47 -26.65
N VAL A 71 -1.78 4.74 -27.28
CA VAL A 71 -2.22 4.06 -28.52
C VAL A 71 -1.23 4.16 -29.68
N GLU A 72 -0.26 5.08 -29.60
CA GLU A 72 0.80 5.30 -30.58
C GLU A 72 2.11 4.58 -30.20
N GLY A 73 2.10 3.74 -29.15
CA GLY A 73 3.26 3.00 -28.65
C GLY A 73 4.29 3.87 -27.92
N LYS A 74 3.92 5.07 -27.49
CA LYS A 74 4.82 6.06 -26.88
C LYS A 74 4.44 6.36 -25.44
N GLY A 75 5.42 6.83 -24.67
CA GLY A 75 5.18 7.35 -23.33
C GLY A 75 5.12 6.30 -22.23
N GLU A 76 5.59 5.08 -22.45
CA GLU A 76 5.85 4.15 -21.36
C GLU A 76 6.85 4.75 -20.35
N VAL A 77 6.50 4.74 -19.06
CA VAL A 77 7.37 5.09 -17.91
C VAL A 77 6.98 4.32 -16.66
#